data_AF-A0A1G1FZ63-F1
#
_entry.id   AF-A0A1G1FZ63-F1
#
_cell.length_a   1.000
_cell.length_b   1.000
_cell.length_c   1.000
_cell.angle_alpha   90.00
_cell.angle_beta   90.00
_cell.angle_gamma   90.00
#
_symmetry.space_group_name_H-M   'P 1'
#
loop_
_entity.id
_entity.type
_entity.pdbx_description
1 polymer ?
#
loop_
_entity_poly.entity_id
_entity_poly.type
_entity_poly.pdbx_seq_one_letter_code
_entity_poly.pdbx_strand_id
1 'polypeptide(L)'
;MFEEKLQDRKKGVTSKMKTIVNCITVLIAILIIAPGLSFAIERPLNTLEATAADITGTYTLILYGRGFSDDLETIAILDKEGDQYTFEPYAPDFDYILKHQVKAKDALKEAENFISFHYSFWKLQLSRIIDKKGNTIAYEARPLYLPFTFGVSDVLEVSYWFKESGRVKILIRLIPSIERTRFPGGADAGVGGN
;
A
#
# COMPACT_ATOMS: atom_id res chain seq x y z
N MET A 1 -63.24 -1.83 48.12
CA MET A 1 -62.21 -2.87 47.93
C MET A 1 -61.99 -3.27 46.45
N PHE A 2 -62.99 -3.19 45.56
CA PHE A 2 -62.82 -3.50 44.12
C PHE A 2 -62.15 -2.37 43.30
N GLU A 3 -62.45 -1.11 43.62
CA GLU A 3 -61.89 0.08 42.94
C GLU A 3 -60.36 0.21 43.09
N GLU A 4 -59.83 -0.12 44.28
CA GLU A 4 -58.40 0.03 44.60
C GLU A 4 -57.52 -0.94 43.78
N LYS A 5 -58.01 -2.18 43.54
CA LYS A 5 -57.33 -3.17 42.69
C LYS A 5 -57.27 -2.77 41.20
N LEU A 6 -58.25 -2.00 40.72
CA LEU A 6 -58.32 -1.53 39.34
C LEU A 6 -57.35 -0.37 39.09
N GLN A 7 -57.18 0.51 40.08
CA GLN A 7 -56.29 1.65 39.98
C GLN A 7 -54.80 1.22 40.00
N ASP A 8 -54.48 0.21 40.79
CA ASP A 8 -53.12 -0.34 40.88
C ASP A 8 -52.71 -1.11 39.61
N ARG A 9 -53.64 -1.86 38.99
CA ARG A 9 -53.40 -2.49 37.67
C ARG A 9 -53.13 -1.45 36.58
N LYS A 10 -53.87 -0.33 36.54
CA LYS A 10 -53.66 0.73 35.54
C LYS A 10 -52.31 1.43 35.71
N LYS A 11 -51.86 1.68 36.96
CA LYS A 11 -50.52 2.24 37.25
C LYS A 11 -49.39 1.27 36.87
N GLY A 12 -49.53 -0.02 37.16
CA GLY A 12 -48.56 -1.03 36.77
C GLY A 12 -48.40 -1.19 35.24
N VAL A 13 -49.51 -1.11 34.49
CA VAL A 13 -49.49 -1.17 33.02
C VAL A 13 -48.86 0.08 32.41
N THR A 14 -49.20 1.28 32.90
CA THR A 14 -48.61 2.54 32.39
C THR A 14 -47.12 2.68 32.73
N SER A 15 -46.68 2.18 33.89
CA SER A 15 -45.25 2.11 34.24
C SER A 15 -44.50 1.14 33.32
N LYS A 16 -45.00 -0.08 33.11
CA LYS A 16 -44.38 -1.06 32.21
C LYS A 16 -44.31 -0.57 30.76
N MET A 17 -45.35 0.14 30.29
CA MET A 17 -45.40 0.68 28.94
C MET A 17 -44.40 1.82 28.72
N LYS A 18 -44.17 2.69 29.72
CA LYS A 18 -43.11 3.71 29.68
C LYS A 18 -41.70 3.09 29.66
N THR A 19 -41.47 2.02 30.42
CA THR A 19 -40.18 1.31 30.42
C THR A 19 -39.90 0.66 29.07
N ILE A 20 -40.91 0.04 28.44
CA ILE A 20 -40.77 -0.58 27.10
C ILE A 20 -40.48 0.48 26.03
N VAL A 21 -41.20 1.60 26.04
CA VAL A 21 -40.96 2.71 25.09
C VAL A 21 -39.54 3.28 25.25
N ASN A 22 -39.06 3.48 26.48
CA ASN A 22 -37.68 3.94 26.72
C ASN A 22 -36.64 2.91 26.24
N CYS A 23 -36.85 1.61 26.47
CA CYS A 23 -35.96 0.56 25.97
C CYS A 23 -35.91 0.54 24.44
N ILE A 24 -37.06 0.68 23.76
CA ILE A 24 -37.13 0.75 22.30
C ILE A 24 -36.42 2.00 21.77
N THR A 25 -36.57 3.13 22.45
CA THR A 25 -35.92 4.40 22.05
C THR A 25 -34.39 4.32 22.18
N VAL A 26 -33.88 3.70 23.24
CA VAL A 26 -32.43 3.45 23.43
C VAL A 26 -31.88 2.47 22.39
N LEU A 27 -32.62 1.41 22.07
CA LEU A 27 -32.24 0.44 21.03
C LEU A 27 -32.17 1.08 19.63
N ILE A 28 -33.11 1.97 19.30
CA ILE A 28 -33.11 2.71 18.03
C ILE A 28 -31.94 3.70 17.99
N ALA A 29 -31.64 4.39 19.10
CA ALA A 29 -30.50 5.30 19.17
C ALA A 29 -29.15 4.58 18.97
N ILE A 30 -28.99 3.38 19.52
CA ILE A 30 -27.78 2.55 19.33
C ILE A 30 -27.64 2.10 17.86
N LEU A 31 -28.75 1.75 17.19
CA LEU A 31 -28.74 1.32 15.79
C LEU A 31 -28.33 2.44 14.82
N ILE A 32 -28.65 3.70 15.14
CA ILE A 32 -28.34 4.87 14.30
C ILE A 32 -26.87 5.32 14.46
N ILE A 33 -26.22 5.01 15.59
CA ILE A 33 -24.81 5.37 15.85
C ILE A 33 -23.82 4.33 15.26
N ALA A 34 -24.30 3.15 14.88
CA ALA A 34 -23.46 2.03 14.44
C ALA A 34 -22.86 2.08 13.02
N PRO A 35 -23.37 2.81 12.00
CA PRO A 35 -22.80 2.76 10.66
C PRO A 35 -21.68 3.81 10.48
N GLY A 36 -20.66 3.76 11.33
CA GLY A 36 -19.47 4.61 11.23
C GLY A 36 -18.16 3.85 11.07
N LEU A 37 -18.14 2.57 11.47
CA LEU A 37 -16.96 1.70 11.34
C LEU A 37 -16.95 1.02 9.97
N SER A 38 -16.90 1.83 8.91
CA SER A 38 -16.38 1.33 7.64
C SER A 38 -14.89 1.02 7.86
N PHE A 39 -14.58 -0.22 8.20
CA PHE A 39 -13.26 -0.79 7.95
C PHE A 39 -13.08 -0.83 6.44
N ALA A 40 -12.79 0.31 5.83
CA ALA A 40 -12.29 0.37 4.48
C ALA A 40 -10.93 -0.34 4.50
N ILE A 41 -10.88 -1.53 3.92
CA ILE A 41 -9.60 -2.19 3.61
C ILE A 41 -8.78 -1.16 2.85
N GLU A 42 -7.69 -0.69 3.46
CA GLU A 42 -6.80 0.26 2.79
C GLU A 42 -6.32 -0.39 1.50
N ARG A 43 -6.48 0.32 0.38
CA ARG A 43 -5.99 -0.14 -0.91
C ARG A 43 -4.60 0.46 -1.14
N PRO A 44 -3.72 -0.26 -1.85
CA PRO A 44 -2.46 0.34 -2.28
C PRO A 44 -2.72 1.58 -3.15
N LEU A 45 -1.77 2.51 -3.13
CA LEU A 45 -1.81 3.70 -3.98
C LEU A 45 -1.71 3.29 -5.45
N ASN A 46 -2.37 4.07 -6.30
CA ASN A 46 -2.34 3.84 -7.73
C ASN A 46 -1.07 4.43 -8.33
N THR A 47 -0.64 3.84 -9.43
CA THR A 47 0.39 4.38 -10.30
C THR A 47 -0.22 4.73 -11.66
N LEU A 48 0.30 5.79 -12.29
CA LEU A 48 -0.06 6.18 -13.66
C LEU A 48 1.22 6.40 -14.46
N GLU A 49 1.16 6.22 -15.78
CA GLU A 49 2.32 6.51 -16.63
C GLU A 49 2.80 7.96 -16.48
N ALA A 50 4.12 8.11 -16.56
CA ALA A 50 4.81 9.39 -16.51
C ALA A 50 5.92 9.43 -17.56
N THR A 51 6.32 10.65 -17.91
CA THR A 51 7.44 10.95 -18.80
C THR A 51 8.54 11.65 -18.03
N ALA A 52 9.75 11.68 -18.60
CA ALA A 52 10.88 12.41 -18.01
C ALA A 52 10.58 13.91 -17.80
N ALA A 53 9.69 14.50 -18.61
CA ALA A 53 9.29 15.90 -18.49
C ALA A 53 8.40 16.19 -17.28
N ASP A 54 7.72 15.16 -16.75
CA ASP A 54 6.88 15.31 -15.56
C ASP A 54 7.72 15.43 -14.28
N ILE A 55 8.95 14.89 -14.29
CA ILE A 55 9.83 14.85 -13.14
C ILE A 55 10.51 16.22 -12.97
N THR A 56 10.01 17.01 -12.02
CA THR A 56 10.50 18.37 -11.73
C THR A 56 10.72 18.57 -10.23
N GLY A 57 11.58 19.50 -9.83
CA GLY A 57 11.89 19.77 -8.42
C GLY A 57 13.06 18.96 -7.87
N THR A 58 12.94 18.55 -6.61
CA THR A 58 13.99 17.87 -5.83
C THR A 58 13.40 16.63 -5.17
N TYR A 59 14.21 15.58 -5.05
CA TYR A 59 13.78 14.27 -4.59
C TYR A 59 14.72 13.67 -3.55
N THR A 60 14.16 12.89 -2.63
CA THR A 60 14.89 11.81 -1.99
C THR A 60 14.84 10.61 -2.91
N LEU A 61 16.01 10.15 -3.35
CA LEU A 61 16.15 8.98 -4.20
C LEU A 61 16.31 7.74 -3.32
N ILE A 62 15.47 6.74 -3.55
CA ILE A 62 15.49 5.43 -2.90
C ILE A 62 15.88 4.41 -3.96
N LEU A 63 17.07 3.84 -3.83
CA LEU A 63 17.60 2.86 -4.78
C LEU A 63 17.58 1.48 -4.12
N TYR A 64 16.64 0.63 -4.51
CA TYR A 64 16.41 -0.67 -3.89
C TYR A 64 16.95 -1.82 -4.75
N GLY A 65 17.60 -2.79 -4.12
CA GLY A 65 18.12 -4.01 -4.76
C GLY A 65 19.59 -3.91 -5.14
N ARG A 66 19.99 -4.65 -6.19
CA ARG A 66 21.37 -4.74 -6.68
C ARG A 66 22.32 -5.41 -5.68
N GLY A 67 21.81 -6.36 -4.91
CA GLY A 67 22.64 -7.20 -4.03
C GLY A 67 23.57 -8.13 -4.81
N PHE A 68 23.17 -8.53 -6.03
CA PHE A 68 23.91 -9.41 -6.92
C PHE A 68 23.86 -8.90 -8.38
N SER A 69 24.80 -9.34 -9.21
CA SER A 69 24.92 -8.89 -10.61
C SER A 69 23.77 -9.30 -11.52
N ASP A 70 23.03 -10.33 -11.12
CA ASP A 70 21.86 -10.87 -11.82
C ASP A 70 20.55 -10.48 -11.12
N ASP A 71 20.59 -9.56 -10.14
CA ASP A 71 19.40 -9.22 -9.37
C ASP A 71 18.29 -8.60 -10.25
N LEU A 72 17.07 -9.10 -10.05
CA LEU A 72 15.88 -8.67 -10.77
C LEU A 72 14.99 -7.79 -9.89
N GLU A 73 15.14 -7.87 -8.56
CA GLU A 73 14.39 -7.07 -7.58
C GLU A 73 15.00 -5.67 -7.44
N THR A 74 15.22 -4.99 -8.56
CA THR A 74 15.87 -3.67 -8.60
C THR A 74 14.90 -2.60 -9.08
N ILE A 75 14.77 -1.52 -8.32
CA ILE A 75 13.89 -0.40 -8.62
C ILE A 75 14.41 0.89 -8.00
N ALA A 76 14.05 2.03 -8.59
CA ALA A 76 14.34 3.34 -8.02
C ALA A 76 13.05 4.14 -7.80
N ILE A 77 12.92 4.75 -6.61
CA ILE A 77 11.82 5.64 -6.25
C ILE A 77 12.37 7.05 -6.06
N LEU A 78 11.70 8.03 -6.67
CA LEU A 78 11.97 9.45 -6.51
C LEU A 78 10.87 10.02 -5.61
N ASP A 79 11.13 10.05 -4.31
CA ASP A 79 10.25 10.61 -3.29
C ASP A 79 10.32 12.14 -3.32
N LYS A 80 9.19 12.82 -3.45
CA LYS A 80 9.17 14.26 -3.71
C LYS A 80 9.48 15.04 -2.43
N GLU A 81 10.48 15.91 -2.50
CA GLU A 81 10.86 16.73 -1.34
C GLU A 81 9.85 17.85 -1.08
N GLY A 82 9.60 18.12 0.20
CA GLY A 82 8.77 19.23 0.66
C GLY A 82 7.27 18.97 0.65
N ASP A 83 6.83 17.74 0.35
CA ASP A 83 5.47 17.31 0.65
C ASP A 83 5.38 16.63 2.03
N GLN A 84 4.20 16.10 2.36
CA GLN A 84 3.92 15.47 3.67
C GLN A 84 4.19 13.97 3.68
N TYR A 85 4.62 13.39 2.55
CA TYR A 85 4.77 11.96 2.38
C TYR A 85 6.22 11.55 2.61
N THR A 86 6.41 10.31 3.05
CA THR A 86 7.74 9.73 3.19
C THR A 86 7.67 8.28 2.79
N PHE A 87 8.50 7.92 1.81
CA PHE A 87 8.52 6.57 1.26
C PHE A 87 9.57 5.71 1.96
N GLU A 88 9.15 4.53 2.40
CA GLU A 88 9.99 3.61 3.15
C GLU A 88 9.84 2.20 2.58
N PRO A 89 10.91 1.61 2.01
CA PRO A 89 10.92 0.20 1.65
C PRO A 89 10.56 -0.68 2.86
N TYR A 90 9.75 -1.71 2.61
CA TYR A 90 9.52 -2.79 3.55
C TYR A 90 10.66 -3.81 3.44
N ALA A 91 11.86 -3.37 3.79
CA ALA A 91 13.09 -4.14 3.74
C ALA A 91 14.11 -3.58 4.74
N PRO A 92 15.13 -4.35 5.12
CA PRO A 92 16.27 -3.86 5.88
C PRO A 92 17.00 -2.69 5.19
N ASP A 93 17.57 -1.79 5.99
CA ASP A 93 18.26 -0.58 5.50
C ASP A 93 19.49 -0.86 4.63
N PHE A 94 20.03 -2.08 4.66
CA PHE A 94 21.15 -2.48 3.80
C PHE A 94 20.73 -2.91 2.39
N ASP A 95 19.43 -3.13 2.15
CA ASP A 95 18.90 -3.52 0.83
C ASP A 95 18.60 -2.31 -0.07
N TYR A 96 18.77 -1.09 0.44
CA TYR A 96 18.55 0.12 -0.34
C TYR A 96 19.49 1.27 0.05
N ILE A 97 19.63 2.23 -0.86
CA ILE A 97 20.41 3.45 -0.66
C ILE A 97 19.45 4.64 -0.70
N LEU A 98 19.60 5.55 0.28
CA LEU A 98 18.91 6.83 0.30
C LEU A 98 19.86 7.96 -0.12
N LYS A 99 19.38 8.84 -1.00
CA LYS A 99 20.06 10.11 -1.32
C LYS A 99 19.08 11.26 -1.29
N HIS A 100 19.27 12.17 -0.35
CA HIS A 100 18.37 13.30 -0.16
C HIS A 100 18.72 14.48 -1.06
N GLN A 101 17.73 15.34 -1.29
CA GLN A 101 17.94 16.64 -1.94
C GLN A 101 18.56 16.57 -3.37
N VAL A 102 18.22 15.52 -4.13
CA VAL A 102 18.73 15.32 -5.49
C VAL A 102 17.82 16.05 -6.50
N LYS A 103 18.40 16.86 -7.38
CA LYS A 103 17.64 17.59 -8.41
C LYS A 103 17.05 16.61 -9.43
N ALA A 104 15.85 16.89 -9.92
CA ALA A 104 15.09 16.06 -10.86
C ALA A 104 15.92 15.40 -11.99
N LYS A 105 16.72 16.19 -12.71
CA LYS A 105 17.56 15.68 -13.80
C LYS A 105 18.61 14.66 -13.32
N ASP A 106 19.24 14.95 -12.20
CA ASP A 106 20.28 14.10 -11.62
C ASP A 106 19.65 12.85 -10.98
N ALA A 107 18.49 13.00 -10.33
CA ALA A 107 17.72 11.90 -9.74
C ALA A 107 17.27 10.90 -10.81
N LEU A 108 16.72 11.37 -11.93
CA LEU A 108 16.31 10.50 -13.03
C LEU A 108 17.52 9.79 -13.67
N LYS A 109 18.60 10.53 -13.94
CA LYS A 109 19.83 9.94 -14.50
C LYS A 109 20.40 8.87 -13.57
N GLU A 110 20.40 9.12 -12.27
CA GLU A 110 20.92 8.17 -11.31
C GLU A 110 20.02 6.93 -11.17
N ALA A 111 18.70 7.12 -11.12
CA ALA A 111 17.72 6.05 -11.13
C ALA A 111 17.92 5.13 -12.35
N GLU A 112 18.02 5.70 -13.55
CA GLU A 112 18.21 4.95 -14.80
C GLU A 112 19.53 4.16 -14.79
N ASN A 113 20.64 4.78 -14.37
CA ASN A 113 21.93 4.08 -14.24
C ASN A 113 21.89 2.95 -13.20
N PHE A 114 21.11 3.13 -12.13
CA PHE A 114 21.00 2.13 -11.08
C PHE A 114 20.25 0.89 -11.55
N ILE A 115 19.10 1.06 -12.22
CA ILE A 115 18.22 -0.05 -12.63
C ILE A 115 18.69 -0.74 -13.93
N SER A 116 19.53 -0.09 -14.74
CA SER A 116 19.98 -0.61 -16.05
C SER A 116 21.19 -1.55 -15.98
N PHE A 117 21.64 -1.92 -14.78
CA PHE A 117 22.86 -2.72 -14.58
C PHE A 117 22.74 -4.17 -15.09
N HIS A 118 21.54 -4.72 -15.12
CA HIS A 118 21.30 -6.12 -15.46
C HIS A 118 21.39 -6.35 -16.97
N TYR A 119 22.02 -7.44 -17.41
CA TYR A 119 22.30 -7.70 -18.84
C TYR A 119 21.04 -7.76 -19.73
N SER A 120 19.92 -8.23 -19.18
CA SER A 120 18.62 -8.25 -19.88
C SER A 120 17.80 -6.96 -19.77
N PHE A 121 18.35 -5.88 -19.23
CA PHE A 121 17.67 -4.58 -19.22
C PHE A 121 17.32 -4.17 -20.67
N TRP A 122 16.06 -3.85 -20.90
CA TRP A 122 15.56 -3.41 -22.20
C TRP A 122 15.29 -1.91 -22.22
N LYS A 123 14.49 -1.42 -21.28
CA LYS A 123 14.12 -0.01 -21.19
C LYS A 123 13.62 0.35 -19.79
N LEU A 124 13.65 1.64 -19.50
CA LEU A 124 13.05 2.25 -18.32
C LEU A 124 11.54 2.41 -18.52
N GLN A 125 10.75 2.08 -17.51
CA GLN A 125 9.35 2.50 -17.37
C GLN A 125 9.24 3.49 -16.21
N LEU A 126 8.63 4.64 -16.49
CA LEU A 126 8.35 5.68 -15.51
C LEU A 126 6.87 5.68 -15.13
N SER A 127 6.59 5.81 -13.85
CA SER A 127 5.24 5.98 -13.34
C SER A 127 5.20 7.01 -12.22
N ARG A 128 4.11 7.78 -12.14
CA ARG A 128 3.81 8.64 -11.00
C ARG A 128 2.99 7.85 -9.98
N ILE A 129 3.33 8.00 -8.72
CA ILE A 129 2.55 7.46 -7.60
C ILE A 129 1.60 8.56 -7.15
N ILE A 130 0.31 8.26 -7.12
CA ILE A 130 -0.74 9.25 -6.82
C ILE A 130 -1.40 9.03 -5.47
N ASP A 131 -1.65 10.12 -4.74
CA ASP A 131 -2.42 10.09 -3.51
C ASP A 131 -3.93 9.92 -3.77
N LYS A 132 -4.71 9.80 -2.68
CA LYS A 132 -6.18 9.66 -2.75
C LYS A 132 -6.88 10.87 -3.39
N LYS A 133 -6.19 12.01 -3.52
CA LYS A 133 -6.70 13.24 -4.15
C LYS A 133 -6.25 13.37 -5.61
N GLY A 134 -5.43 12.44 -6.11
CA GLY A 134 -4.88 12.47 -7.46
C GLY A 134 -3.60 13.29 -7.61
N ASN A 135 -3.00 13.78 -6.52
CA ASN A 135 -1.73 14.48 -6.57
C ASN A 135 -0.58 13.50 -6.77
N THR A 136 0.41 13.87 -7.57
CA THR A 136 1.67 13.12 -7.67
C THR A 136 2.54 13.40 -6.46
N ILE A 137 2.90 12.34 -5.74
CA ILE A 137 3.67 12.39 -4.49
C ILE A 137 5.05 11.74 -4.61
N ALA A 138 5.24 10.86 -5.59
CA ALA A 138 6.54 10.30 -5.93
C ALA A 138 6.52 9.80 -7.39
N TYR A 139 7.70 9.46 -7.91
CA TYR A 139 7.84 8.74 -9.16
C TYR A 139 8.56 7.40 -8.92
N GLU A 140 8.23 6.45 -9.77
CA GLU A 140 8.82 5.12 -9.81
C GLU A 140 9.53 4.93 -11.14
N ALA A 141 10.76 4.44 -11.09
CA ALA A 141 11.58 4.07 -12.23
C ALA A 141 11.86 2.57 -12.17
N ARG A 142 11.21 1.82 -13.08
CA ARG A 142 11.32 0.35 -13.17
C ARG A 142 12.15 -0.10 -14.36
N PRO A 143 12.96 -1.15 -14.22
CA PRO A 143 13.53 -1.84 -15.36
C PRO A 143 12.46 -2.72 -16.01
N LEU A 144 12.30 -2.59 -17.32
CA LEU A 144 11.67 -3.61 -18.14
C LEU A 144 12.75 -4.48 -18.74
N TYR A 145 12.57 -5.79 -18.66
CA TYR A 145 13.50 -6.78 -19.17
C TYR A 145 13.07 -7.32 -20.54
N LEU A 146 14.02 -7.91 -21.25
CA LEU A 146 13.77 -8.59 -22.52
C LEU A 146 12.84 -9.81 -22.30
N PRO A 147 11.64 -9.87 -22.92
CA PRO A 147 10.68 -10.95 -22.69
C PRO A 147 11.23 -12.35 -22.95
N PHE A 148 12.15 -12.51 -23.91
CA PHE A 148 12.71 -13.82 -24.23
C PHE A 148 13.61 -14.39 -23.11
N THR A 149 14.04 -13.56 -22.15
CA THR A 149 14.84 -14.04 -21.00
C THR A 149 13.95 -14.64 -19.92
N PHE A 150 12.81 -14.00 -19.62
CA PHE A 150 12.01 -14.30 -18.42
C PHE A 150 10.54 -14.64 -18.72
N GLY A 151 10.12 -14.63 -19.99
CA GLY A 151 8.73 -14.82 -20.43
C GLY A 151 7.86 -13.57 -20.33
N VAL A 152 8.28 -12.55 -19.56
CA VAL A 152 7.60 -11.25 -19.40
C VAL A 152 8.64 -10.12 -19.31
N SER A 153 8.23 -8.88 -19.60
CA SER A 153 9.12 -7.72 -19.42
C SER A 153 9.12 -7.15 -18.02
N ASP A 154 7.92 -6.98 -17.43
CA ASP A 154 7.79 -6.52 -16.06
C ASP A 154 7.77 -7.74 -15.14
N VAL A 155 8.83 -7.87 -14.34
CA VAL A 155 9.02 -8.98 -13.41
C VAL A 155 8.69 -8.59 -11.97
N LEU A 156 8.33 -7.32 -11.73
CA LEU A 156 8.15 -6.77 -10.40
C LEU A 156 6.66 -6.59 -10.05
N GLU A 157 6.28 -7.09 -8.89
CA GLU A 157 5.07 -6.69 -8.20
C GLU A 157 5.46 -5.67 -7.12
N VAL A 158 4.99 -4.42 -7.25
CA VAL A 158 5.25 -3.37 -6.26
C VAL A 158 3.94 -2.79 -5.77
N SER A 159 3.82 -2.66 -4.45
CA SER A 159 2.65 -2.09 -3.80
C SER A 159 3.04 -0.96 -2.86
N TYR A 160 2.28 0.13 -2.91
CA TYR A 160 2.48 1.33 -2.11
C TYR A 160 1.39 1.44 -1.05
N TRP A 161 1.71 1.15 0.19
CA TRP A 161 0.75 1.13 1.29
C TRP A 161 0.83 2.42 2.08
N PHE A 162 -0.19 3.25 1.95
CA PHE A 162 -0.35 4.40 2.83
C PHE A 162 -0.48 3.93 4.28
N LYS A 163 0.23 4.59 5.19
CA LYS A 163 0.18 4.38 6.64
C LYS A 163 -0.15 5.69 7.34
N GLU A 164 -0.41 5.60 8.63
CA GLU A 164 -0.62 6.78 9.46
C GLU A 164 0.57 7.75 9.39
N SER A 165 0.25 9.04 9.47
CA SER A 165 1.22 10.15 9.48
C SER A 165 2.05 10.32 8.20
N GLY A 166 1.44 10.10 7.02
CA GLY A 166 2.08 10.45 5.73
C GLY A 166 3.09 9.41 5.23
N ARG A 167 3.38 8.36 6.01
CA ARG A 167 4.31 7.31 5.60
C ARG A 167 3.70 6.41 4.52
N VAL A 168 4.50 6.04 3.53
CA VAL A 168 4.14 5.11 2.47
C VAL A 168 5.11 3.93 2.51
N LYS A 169 4.61 2.75 2.86
CA LYS A 169 5.40 1.51 2.84
C LYS A 169 5.44 0.93 1.42
N ILE A 170 6.64 0.68 0.91
CA ILE A 170 6.85 0.13 -0.42
C ILE A 170 7.15 -1.37 -0.27
N LEU A 171 6.30 -2.22 -0.81
CA LEU A 171 6.56 -3.66 -0.90
C LEU A 171 6.99 -3.98 -2.33
N ILE A 172 8.20 -4.53 -2.50
CA ILE A 172 8.78 -4.89 -3.80
C ILE A 172 9.03 -6.39 -3.78
N ARG A 173 8.55 -7.10 -4.80
CA ARG A 173 8.72 -8.54 -4.95
C ARG A 173 8.80 -8.93 -6.43
N LEU A 174 9.41 -10.06 -6.73
CA LEU A 174 9.21 -10.71 -8.02
C LEU A 174 7.78 -11.23 -8.17
N ILE A 175 7.28 -11.24 -9.40
CA ILE A 175 6.06 -11.99 -9.69
C ILE A 175 6.28 -13.48 -9.39
N PRO A 176 5.26 -14.21 -8.90
CA PRO A 176 5.45 -15.57 -8.40
C PRO A 176 6.00 -16.59 -9.41
N SER A 177 5.82 -16.37 -10.72
CA SER A 177 6.38 -17.23 -11.77
C SER A 177 7.90 -17.10 -11.89
N ILE A 178 8.44 -15.91 -11.67
CA ILE A 178 9.88 -15.64 -11.73
C ILE A 178 10.55 -16.10 -10.43
N GLU A 179 9.94 -15.78 -9.28
CA GLU A 179 10.46 -16.16 -7.96
C GLU A 179 10.70 -17.67 -7.83
N ARG A 180 9.72 -18.48 -8.26
CA ARG A 180 9.81 -19.96 -8.23
C ARG A 180 10.93 -20.53 -9.09
N THR A 181 11.36 -19.82 -10.12
CA THR A 181 12.48 -20.23 -10.98
C THR A 181 13.83 -20.01 -10.30
N ARG A 182 13.93 -19.00 -9.43
CA ARG A 182 15.13 -18.72 -8.63
C ARG A 182 15.24 -19.59 -7.38
N PHE A 183 14.13 -19.90 -6.74
CA PHE A 183 14.09 -20.64 -5.49
C PHE A 183 13.19 -21.89 -5.61
N PRO A 184 13.65 -22.97 -6.29
CA PRO A 184 12.84 -24.14 -6.59
C PRO A 184 12.44 -25.01 -5.37
N GLY A 185 12.66 -24.57 -4.13
CA GLY A 185 12.43 -25.35 -2.90
C GLY A 185 11.34 -24.82 -1.95
N GLY A 186 10.56 -23.80 -2.33
CA GLY A 186 9.59 -23.15 -1.43
C GLY A 186 8.25 -23.86 -1.23
N ALA A 187 7.99 -24.96 -1.93
CA ALA A 187 6.75 -25.72 -1.84
C ALA A 187 7.09 -27.21 -1.75
N ASP A 188 7.48 -27.67 -0.56
CA ASP A 188 7.30 -29.04 -0.03
C ASP A 188 8.04 -29.19 1.31
N ALA A 189 7.59 -28.45 2.33
CA ALA A 189 7.90 -28.75 3.72
C ALA A 189 6.59 -29.02 4.44
N GLY A 190 6.02 -30.22 4.23
CA GLY A 190 4.69 -30.50 4.78
C GLY A 190 4.10 -31.88 4.54
N VAL A 191 4.88 -32.96 4.56
CA VAL A 191 4.32 -34.28 4.95
C VAL A 191 5.37 -35.04 5.77
N GLY A 192 5.33 -34.82 7.08
CA GLY A 192 5.83 -35.75 8.06
C GLY A 192 4.64 -36.35 8.83
N GLY A 193 4.66 -37.67 9.04
CA GLY A 193 3.93 -38.34 10.12
C GLY A 193 2.66 -39.10 9.75
N ASN A 194 2.80 -40.38 9.38
CA ASN A 194 2.46 -41.54 10.24
C ASN A 194 2.96 -42.84 9.61
#